data_AF-A0A3N5HKY2-F1
#
_entry.id   AF-A0A3N5HKY2-F1
#
_cell.length_a   1.000
_cell.length_b   1.000
_cell.length_c   1.000
_cell.angle_alpha   90.00
_cell.angle_beta   90.00
_cell.angle_gamma   90.00
#
_symmetry.space_group_name_H-M   'P 1'
#
loop_
_entity.id
_entity.type
_entity.pdbx_description
1 polymer ?
#
loop_
_entity_poly.entity_id
_entity_poly.type
_entity_poly.pdbx_seq_one_letter_code
_entity_poly.pdbx_strand_id
1 'polypeptide(L)'
;MGWASARQWKQQSVGLRPPARRYSPGTAVVDRPLPCKGSPSTAVPRFAVIGDPIAHSASPRLFRWLAASLGLPLTYEAVRVPAGSLPAVLEEARAGRWDGLSVTIPHKQDALVLSDRADPGAARTGAANCLVRSAEGRLVAHNTDLEGLVQAL
;
A
#
# COMPACT_ATOMS: atom_id res chain seq x y z
N MET A 1 -35.34 24.69 15.11
CA MET A 1 -35.78 24.63 13.69
C MET A 1 -34.54 24.76 12.83
N GLY A 2 -34.12 23.87 11.96
CA GLY A 2 -34.62 22.58 11.52
C GLY A 2 -33.53 21.99 10.62
N TRP A 3 -33.23 20.71 10.78
CA TRP A 3 -32.38 19.92 9.90
C TRP A 3 -33.10 19.68 8.57
N ALA A 4 -32.42 19.89 7.45
CA ALA A 4 -32.84 19.46 6.11
C ALA A 4 -31.55 19.28 5.28
N SER A 5 -31.34 18.27 4.46
CA SER A 5 -32.25 17.29 3.86
C SER A 5 -31.41 16.10 3.41
N ALA A 6 -31.73 14.92 3.96
CA ALA A 6 -31.43 13.64 3.34
C ALA A 6 -32.65 13.25 2.48
N ARG A 7 -32.39 12.53 1.39
CA ARG A 7 -33.34 11.88 0.46
C ARG A 7 -33.64 12.68 -0.82
N GLN A 8 -32.90 12.34 -1.87
CA GLN A 8 -33.49 12.12 -3.19
C GLN A 8 -32.58 11.13 -3.93
N TRP A 9 -32.93 10.68 -5.13
CA TRP A 9 -32.21 9.70 -5.95
C TRP A 9 -32.53 8.23 -5.63
N LYS A 10 -33.82 7.91 -5.79
CA LYS A 10 -34.25 6.61 -6.36
C LYS A 10 -34.93 6.89 -7.71
N GLN A 11 -34.60 6.05 -8.68
CA GLN A 11 -35.30 5.79 -9.96
C GLN A 11 -34.99 6.70 -11.15
N GLN A 12 -34.07 6.25 -12.00
CA GLN A 12 -34.34 6.11 -13.43
C GLN A 12 -33.78 4.76 -13.90
N SER A 13 -34.69 3.87 -14.29
CA SER A 13 -34.43 2.58 -14.90
C SER A 13 -34.74 2.67 -16.39
N VAL A 14 -33.73 2.47 -17.25
CA VAL A 14 -33.93 2.15 -18.67
C VAL A 14 -32.96 1.00 -18.99
N GLY A 15 -33.52 -0.11 -19.44
CA GLY A 15 -32.82 -1.37 -19.65
C GLY A 15 -31.82 -1.32 -20.80
N LEU A 16 -30.68 -1.96 -20.59
CA LEU A 16 -29.75 -2.38 -21.63
C LEU A 16 -29.20 -3.75 -21.23
N ARG A 17 -29.46 -4.76 -22.06
CA ARG A 17 -28.82 -6.09 -21.98
C ARG A 17 -27.30 -5.91 -22.10
N PRO A 18 -26.46 -6.57 -21.29
CA PRO A 18 -25.02 -6.53 -21.53
C PRO A 18 -24.68 -7.39 -22.77
N PRO A 19 -23.89 -6.89 -23.73
CA PRO A 19 -23.39 -7.74 -24.80
C PRO A 19 -22.35 -8.72 -24.23
N ALA A 20 -22.50 -10.00 -24.57
CA ALA A 20 -21.51 -11.03 -24.30
C ALA A 20 -20.18 -10.67 -24.99
N ARG A 21 -19.20 -10.19 -24.21
CA ARG A 21 -17.84 -10.02 -24.71
C ARG A 21 -17.09 -11.35 -24.55
N ARG A 22 -16.74 -11.94 -25.69
CA ARG A 22 -15.70 -12.96 -25.80
C ARG A 22 -14.42 -12.44 -25.15
N TYR A 23 -13.89 -13.20 -24.19
CA TYR A 23 -12.54 -13.01 -23.67
C TYR A 23 -11.54 -13.43 -24.75
N SER A 24 -10.69 -12.50 -25.17
CA SER A 24 -9.49 -12.78 -25.98
C SER A 24 -8.28 -12.61 -25.05
N PRO A 25 -7.34 -13.57 -24.97
CA PRO A 25 -6.14 -13.40 -24.17
C PRO A 25 -5.20 -12.46 -24.94
N GLY A 26 -5.38 -11.16 -24.72
CA GLY A 26 -4.51 -10.11 -25.21
C GLY A 26 -3.53 -9.71 -24.12
N THR A 27 -2.25 -9.94 -24.40
CA THR A 27 -1.06 -9.52 -23.66
C THR A 27 -1.13 -8.05 -23.25
N ALA A 28 -1.70 -7.75 -22.08
CA ALA A 28 -1.58 -6.45 -21.44
C ALA A 28 -0.58 -6.57 -20.30
N VAL A 29 0.70 -6.67 -20.66
CA VAL A 29 1.77 -6.29 -19.73
C VAL A 29 1.54 -4.81 -19.47
N VAL A 30 1.02 -4.50 -18.28
CA VAL A 30 0.91 -3.13 -17.81
C VAL A 30 2.33 -2.60 -17.64
N ASP A 31 2.86 -1.99 -18.71
CA ASP A 31 4.11 -1.23 -18.70
C ASP A 31 3.89 0.10 -17.98
N ARG A 32 3.47 0.01 -16.71
CA ARG A 32 3.36 1.17 -15.82
C ARG A 32 4.71 1.27 -15.12
N PRO A 33 5.52 2.30 -15.42
CA PRO A 33 6.78 2.49 -14.72
C PRO A 33 6.49 2.58 -13.23
N LEU A 34 7.17 1.75 -12.44
CA LEU A 34 7.13 1.82 -10.98
C LEU A 34 7.48 3.25 -10.57
N PRO A 35 6.68 3.90 -9.70
CA PRO A 35 6.93 5.27 -9.26
C PRO A 35 8.10 5.31 -8.27
N CYS A 36 9.31 5.10 -8.77
CA CYS A 36 10.56 5.29 -8.03
C CYS A 36 11.57 6.02 -8.93
N LYS A 37 11.22 7.20 -9.44
CA LYS A 37 12.22 8.10 -10.05
C LYS A 37 12.88 8.95 -8.97
N GLY A 38 13.62 8.29 -8.07
CA GLY A 38 14.62 8.92 -7.22
C GLY A 38 15.99 8.77 -7.86
N SER A 39 16.85 9.79 -7.77
CA SER A 39 18.26 9.70 -8.18
C SER A 39 18.94 8.45 -7.59
N PRO A 40 19.94 7.84 -8.25
CA PRO A 40 20.61 6.66 -7.72
C PRO A 40 21.33 7.02 -6.40
N SER A 41 20.65 6.74 -5.29
CA SER A 41 21.29 6.63 -3.99
C SER A 41 22.25 5.44 -4.09
N THR A 42 23.51 5.66 -3.72
CA THR A 42 24.52 4.60 -3.61
C THR A 42 24.23 3.61 -2.48
N ALA A 43 23.18 3.85 -1.68
CA ALA A 43 22.74 2.97 -0.61
C ALA A 43 21.70 1.95 -1.11
N VAL A 44 21.86 0.69 -0.70
CA VAL A 44 20.92 -0.41 -0.95
C VAL A 44 19.57 -0.09 -0.28
N PRO A 45 18.47 0.01 -1.02
CA PRO A 45 17.15 0.28 -0.44
C PRO A 45 16.75 -0.74 0.63
N ARG A 46 16.15 -0.24 1.71
CA ARG A 46 15.77 -1.02 2.89
C ARG A 46 14.27 -1.04 3.08
N PHE A 47 13.71 -2.24 3.08
CA PHE A 47 12.29 -2.48 3.27
C PHE A 47 12.05 -3.38 4.48
N ALA A 48 10.90 -3.23 5.12
CA ALA A 48 10.47 -4.16 6.15
C ALA A 48 8.96 -4.37 6.15
N VAL A 49 8.52 -5.50 6.69
CA VAL A 49 7.14 -5.71 7.11
C VAL A 49 7.03 -5.54 8.62
N ILE A 50 6.10 -4.70 9.08
CA ILE A 50 5.87 -4.37 10.48
C ILE A 50 4.51 -4.89 10.96
N GLY A 51 4.49 -5.45 12.17
CA GLY A 51 3.30 -6.04 12.77
C GLY A 51 3.55 -6.65 14.13
N ASP A 52 2.47 -7.09 14.78
CA ASP A 52 2.52 -7.95 15.95
C ASP A 52 1.27 -8.85 16.01
N PRO A 53 1.41 -10.19 15.88
CA PRO A 53 2.63 -10.96 15.64
C PRO A 53 3.12 -10.88 14.19
N ILE A 54 4.44 -10.90 13.96
CA ILE A 54 5.03 -10.84 12.61
C ILE A 54 5.86 -12.07 12.20
N ALA A 55 6.16 -12.96 13.15
CA ALA A 55 7.08 -14.08 12.93
C ALA A 55 6.64 -15.04 11.81
N HIS A 56 5.33 -15.15 11.56
CA HIS A 56 4.77 -16.01 10.53
C HIS A 56 4.60 -15.32 9.16
N SER A 57 5.06 -14.07 9.02
CA SER A 57 4.92 -13.35 7.76
C SER A 57 5.73 -14.02 6.65
N ALA A 58 5.06 -14.41 5.57
CA ALA A 58 5.70 -14.95 4.37
C ALA A 58 6.32 -13.85 3.49
N SER A 59 5.97 -12.58 3.72
CA SER A 59 6.39 -11.45 2.90
C SER A 59 7.92 -11.34 2.75
N PRO A 60 8.75 -11.47 3.80
CA PRO A 60 10.20 -11.37 3.63
C PRO A 60 10.76 -12.42 2.67
N ARG A 61 10.25 -13.65 2.71
CA ARG A 61 10.70 -14.70 1.80
C ARG A 61 10.30 -14.39 0.36
N LEU A 62 9.05 -13.94 0.15
CA LEU A 62 8.54 -13.58 -1.17
C LEU A 62 9.30 -12.39 -1.78
N PHE A 63 9.44 -11.29 -1.04
CA PHE A 63 10.08 -10.08 -1.57
C PHE A 63 11.58 -10.25 -1.78
N ARG A 64 12.27 -11.01 -0.94
CA ARG A 64 13.69 -11.36 -1.18
C ARG A 64 13.85 -12.21 -2.44
N TRP A 65 12.97 -13.19 -2.64
CA TRP A 65 12.99 -14.02 -3.85
C TRP A 65 12.70 -13.20 -5.11
N LEU A 66 11.68 -12.33 -5.07
CA LEU A 66 11.38 -11.41 -6.18
C LEU A 66 12.54 -10.47 -6.49
N ALA A 67 13.14 -9.87 -5.46
CA ALA A 67 14.29 -8.99 -5.61
C ALA A 67 15.47 -9.70 -6.27
N ALA A 68 15.81 -10.91 -5.79
CA ALA A 68 16.86 -11.73 -6.39
C ALA A 68 16.55 -12.11 -7.85
N SER A 69 15.30 -12.45 -8.15
CA SER A 69 14.85 -12.86 -9.48
C SER A 69 14.87 -11.71 -10.49
N LEU A 70 14.67 -10.47 -10.02
CA LEU A 70 14.68 -9.25 -10.83
C LEU A 70 16.04 -8.53 -10.82
N GLY A 71 17.04 -9.05 -10.10
CA GLY A 71 18.34 -8.40 -9.95
C GLY A 71 18.30 -7.06 -9.21
N LEU A 72 17.30 -6.86 -8.34
CA LEU A 72 17.13 -5.63 -7.58
C LEU A 72 17.93 -5.71 -6.26
N PRO A 73 18.95 -4.85 -6.07
CA PRO A 73 19.73 -4.85 -4.83
C PRO A 73 18.92 -4.15 -3.74
N LEU A 74 18.14 -4.91 -2.97
CA LEU A 74 17.38 -4.39 -1.82
C LEU A 74 17.42 -5.36 -0.64
N THR A 75 17.15 -4.85 0.55
CA THR A 75 16.91 -5.66 1.75
C THR A 75 15.42 -5.64 2.11
N TYR A 76 14.91 -6.77 2.59
CA TYR A 76 13.55 -6.87 3.07
C TYR A 76 13.52 -7.72 4.34
N GLU A 77 13.03 -7.21 5.47
CA GLU A 77 13.01 -7.93 6.75
C GLU A 77 11.66 -7.87 7.49
N ALA A 78 11.47 -8.73 8.49
CA ALA A 78 10.31 -8.69 9.36
C ALA A 78 10.71 -8.01 10.68
N VAL A 79 10.00 -6.95 11.04
CA VAL A 79 10.25 -6.19 12.25
C VAL A 79 9.01 -6.26 13.13
N ARG A 80 9.17 -6.83 14.32
CA ARG A 80 8.09 -6.87 15.30
C ARG A 80 7.93 -5.48 15.89
N VAL A 81 6.73 -4.94 15.80
CA VAL A 81 6.40 -3.63 16.36
C VAL A 81 5.20 -3.83 17.29
N PRO A 82 5.37 -3.76 18.62
CA PRO A 82 4.24 -3.82 19.54
C PRO A 82 3.27 -2.65 19.34
N ALA A 83 2.02 -2.81 19.78
CA ALA A 83 1.07 -1.70 19.83
C ALA A 83 1.63 -0.52 20.62
N GLY A 84 1.49 0.70 20.10
CA GLY A 84 2.04 1.93 20.70
C GLY A 84 3.51 2.24 20.35
N SER A 85 4.26 1.30 19.77
CA SER A 85 5.65 1.56 19.33
C SER A 85 5.76 2.04 17.89
N LEU A 86 4.66 2.07 17.14
CA LEU A 86 4.63 2.48 15.73
C LEU A 86 5.21 3.89 15.49
N PRO A 87 4.90 4.93 16.29
CA PRO A 87 5.44 6.27 16.03
C PRO A 87 6.97 6.31 15.98
N ALA A 88 7.65 5.60 16.89
CA ALA A 88 9.11 5.55 16.91
C ALA A 88 9.69 4.93 15.63
N VAL A 89 9.06 3.87 15.12
CA VAL A 89 9.48 3.21 13.87
C VAL A 89 9.27 4.13 12.66
N LEU A 90 8.20 4.92 12.66
CA LEU A 90 7.95 5.88 11.59
C LEU A 90 8.94 7.06 11.62
N GLU A 91 9.36 7.52 12.79
CA GLU A 91 10.45 8.51 12.91
C GLU A 91 11.78 7.97 12.37
N GLU A 92 12.12 6.72 12.65
CA GLU A 92 13.28 6.08 12.05
C GLU A 92 13.16 5.98 10.52
N ALA A 93 11.96 5.71 10.01
CA ALA A 93 11.71 5.71 8.57
C ALA A 93 11.91 7.10 7.97
N ARG A 94 11.38 8.17 8.60
CA ARG A 94 11.64 9.56 8.19
C ARG A 94 13.13 9.89 8.19
N ALA A 95 13.87 9.41 9.19
CA ALA A 95 15.32 9.54 9.31
C ALA A 95 16.12 8.73 8.26
N GLY A 96 15.46 7.92 7.44
CA GLY A 96 16.09 7.17 6.35
C GLY A 96 16.57 5.77 6.73
N ARG A 97 16.12 5.22 7.86
CA ARG A 97 16.35 3.80 8.18
C ARG A 97 15.66 2.87 7.18
N TRP A 98 14.51 3.30 6.65
CA TRP A 98 13.65 2.54 5.76
C TRP A 98 13.21 3.38 4.56
N ASP A 99 13.26 2.80 3.37
CA ASP A 99 12.72 3.38 2.15
C ASP A 99 11.23 3.02 1.96
N GLY A 100 10.79 1.91 2.58
CA GLY A 100 9.37 1.56 2.63
C GLY A 100 9.04 0.50 3.68
N LEU A 101 7.80 0.53 4.15
CA LEU A 101 7.28 -0.36 5.18
C LEU A 101 5.97 -0.98 4.70
N SER A 102 5.90 -2.31 4.66
CA SER A 102 4.64 -3.03 4.59
C SER A 102 4.03 -3.13 5.98
N VAL A 103 2.76 -2.77 6.12
CA VAL A 103 2.08 -2.66 7.41
C VAL A 103 1.02 -3.77 7.51
N THR A 104 1.11 -4.58 8.57
CA THR A 104 0.09 -5.58 8.90
C THR A 104 -0.58 -5.27 10.25
N ILE A 105 -1.49 -6.14 10.66
CA ILE A 105 -2.20 -6.06 11.94
C ILE A 105 -1.19 -5.91 13.10
N PRO A 106 -1.46 -5.03 14.09
CA PRO A 106 -2.64 -4.16 14.25
C PRO A 106 -2.50 -2.75 13.65
N HIS A 107 -1.42 -2.46 12.93
CA HIS A 107 -0.96 -1.08 12.68
C HIS A 107 -1.58 -0.37 11.48
N LYS A 108 -2.44 -1.02 10.69
CA LYS A 108 -2.88 -0.46 9.40
C LYS A 108 -3.64 0.88 9.54
N GLN A 109 -4.42 1.05 10.59
CA GLN A 109 -5.16 2.30 10.84
C GLN A 109 -4.22 3.40 11.35
N ASP A 110 -3.40 3.08 12.35
CA ASP A 110 -2.45 4.02 12.93
C ASP A 110 -1.41 4.47 11.90
N ALA A 111 -0.98 3.59 11.00
CA ALA A 111 -0.07 3.92 9.91
C ALA A 111 -0.64 4.96 8.95
N LEU A 112 -1.95 4.93 8.69
CA LEU A 112 -2.62 5.96 7.89
C LEU A 112 -2.63 7.30 8.64
N VAL A 113 -3.04 7.29 9.91
CA VAL A 113 -3.16 8.50 10.74
C VAL A 113 -1.81 9.19 10.94
N LEU A 114 -0.74 8.43 11.13
CA LEU A 114 0.60 8.94 11.40
C LEU A 114 1.42 9.25 10.13
N SER A 115 0.88 8.98 8.94
CA SER A 115 1.53 9.30 7.67
C SER A 115 1.41 10.78 7.32
N ASP A 116 2.36 11.30 6.54
CA ASP A 116 2.38 12.72 6.15
C ASP A 116 1.43 13.00 4.97
N ARG A 117 1.19 11.97 4.15
CA ARG A 117 0.26 11.98 3.01
C ARG A 117 -0.38 10.61 2.85
N ALA A 118 -1.60 10.58 2.34
CA ALA A 118 -2.28 9.35 1.97
C ALA A 118 -2.72 9.39 0.50
N ASP A 119 -2.60 8.26 -0.18
CA ASP A 119 -3.21 8.09 -1.49
C ASP A 119 -4.75 8.00 -1.38
N PRO A 120 -5.50 8.33 -2.44
CA PRO A 120 -6.97 8.25 -2.42
C PRO A 120 -7.52 6.87 -2.03
N GLY A 121 -6.83 5.78 -2.37
CA GLY A 121 -7.14 4.41 -1.97
C GLY A 121 -7.03 4.19 -0.47
N ALA A 122 -5.89 4.55 0.13
CA ALA A 122 -5.69 4.51 1.58
C ALA A 122 -6.70 5.39 2.34
N ALA A 123 -6.96 6.60 1.85
CA ALA A 123 -7.94 7.49 2.46
C ALA A 123 -9.37 6.92 2.45
N ARG A 124 -9.79 6.29 1.34
CA ARG A 124 -11.13 5.66 1.23
C ARG A 124 -11.30 4.43 2.09
N THR A 125 -10.23 3.66 2.30
CA THR A 125 -10.27 2.42 3.09
C THR A 125 -10.15 2.67 4.59
N GLY A 126 -9.61 3.82 5.00
CA GLY A 126 -9.30 4.10 6.39
C GLY A 126 -8.14 3.26 6.93
N ALA A 127 -7.33 2.67 6.06
CA ALA A 127 -6.20 1.82 6.44
C ALA A 127 -5.07 1.93 5.40
N ALA A 128 -3.82 1.81 5.86
CA ALA A 128 -2.63 1.74 5.03
C ALA A 128 -1.92 0.40 5.23
N ASN A 129 -1.64 -0.32 4.14
CA ASN A 129 -0.85 -1.56 4.17
C ASN A 129 0.58 -1.34 3.66
N CYS A 130 0.89 -0.15 3.15
CA CYS A 130 2.20 0.21 2.62
C CYS A 130 2.50 1.68 2.92
N LEU A 131 3.69 1.96 3.43
CA LEU A 131 4.24 3.30 3.60
C LEU A 131 5.49 3.41 2.73
N VAL A 132 5.63 4.50 1.98
CA VAL A 132 6.80 4.77 1.14
C VAL A 132 7.41 6.09 1.58
N ARG A 133 8.74 6.10 1.76
CA ARG A 133 9.48 7.33 2.07
C ARG A 133 9.73 8.11 0.78
N SER A 134 9.28 9.36 0.73
CA SER A 134 9.56 10.27 -0.39
C SER A 134 11.02 10.76 -0.36
N ALA A 135 11.46 11.36 -1.46
CA ALA A 135 12.79 11.98 -1.54
C ALA A 135 12.98 13.08 -0.48
N GLU A 136 11.91 13.77 -0.10
CA GLU A 136 11.88 14.80 0.94
C GLU A 136 11.77 14.21 2.37
N GLY A 137 11.80 12.89 2.52
CA GLY A 137 11.73 12.20 3.80
C GLY A 137 10.32 12.10 4.41
N ARG A 138 9.27 12.37 3.63
CA ARG A 138 7.88 12.23 4.06
C ARG A 138 7.39 10.81 3.85
N LEU A 139 6.50 10.34 4.72
CA LEU A 139 5.85 9.04 4.60
C LEU A 139 4.52 9.17 3.84
N VAL A 140 4.41 8.45 2.73
CA VAL A 140 3.20 8.38 1.91
C VAL A 140 2.53 7.03 2.14
N ALA A 141 1.29 7.06 2.62
CA ALA A 141 0.47 5.90 2.87
C ALA A 141 -0.28 5.44 1.61
N HIS A 142 -0.23 4.14 1.37
CA HIS A 142 -0.90 3.45 0.29
C HIS A 142 -1.71 2.27 0.82
N ASN A 143 -2.78 1.92 0.10
CA ASN A 143 -3.52 0.69 0.33
C ASN A 143 -3.72 -0.10 -0.95
N THR A 144 -3.07 -1.26 -1.05
CA THR A 144 -3.17 -2.16 -2.20
C THR A 144 -4.17 -3.31 -2.01
N ASP A 145 -4.80 -3.44 -0.84
CA ASP A 145 -5.67 -4.58 -0.51
C ASP A 145 -6.99 -4.55 -1.31
N LEU A 146 -7.54 -3.35 -1.56
CA LEU A 146 -8.77 -3.19 -2.37
C LEU A 146 -8.56 -3.56 -3.83
N GLU A 147 -7.49 -3.06 -4.44
CA GLU A 147 -7.19 -3.37 -5.84
C GLU A 147 -6.86 -4.85 -5.99
N GLY A 148 -6.09 -5.41 -5.05
CA GLY A 148 -5.81 -6.85 -5.01
C GLY A 148 -7.07 -7.70 -4.93
N LEU A 149 -8.06 -7.30 -4.11
CA LEU A 149 -9.34 -8.02 -4.01
C LEU A 149 -10.15 -7.92 -5.30
N VAL A 150 -10.26 -6.74 -5.92
CA VAL A 150 -11.02 -6.55 -7.15
C VAL A 150 -10.44 -7.36 -8.32
N GLN A 151 -9.12 -7.50 -8.40
CA GLN A 151 -8.46 -8.30 -9.44
C GLN A 151 -8.60 -9.81 -9.22
N ALA A 152 -8.91 -10.25 -8.00
CA ALA A 152 -9.05 -11.66 -7.67
C ALA A 152 -10.47 -12.22 -7.87
N LEU A 153 -11.46 -11.34 -8.10
CA LEU A 153 -12.87 -11.68 -8.35
C LEU A 153 -13.15 -11.81 -9.85
#